data_AF-K9WWJ9-F1
#
_entry.id   AF-K9WWJ9-F1
#
_cell.length_a   1.000
_cell.length_b   1.000
_cell.length_c   1.000
_cell.angle_alpha   90.00
_cell.angle_beta   90.00
_cell.angle_gamma   90.00
#
_symmetry.space_group_name_H-M   'P 1'
#
loop_
_entity.id
_entity.type
_entity.pdbx_description
1 polymer ?
#
loop_
_entity_poly.entity_id
_entity_poly.type
_entity_poly.pdbx_seq_one_letter_code
_entity_poly.pdbx_strand_id
1 'polypeptide(L)'
;MDTTHWRQKSQQVIAKVVKELPEDATPQQIKQAIDKSYPFGSRENHPYKIWLDERRKTFYDLGLAEKKPDKKGRKTRIPAIKCDHVVEGQLSLFYDDKIFR
;
A
#
# COMPACT_ATOMS: atom_id res chain seq x y z
N MET A 1 -9.47 -1.71 11.03
CA MET A 1 -8.75 -0.97 9.98
C MET A 1 -7.48 -0.42 10.61
N ASP A 2 -6.33 -1.03 10.37
CA ASP A 2 -5.07 -0.62 11.02
C ASP A 2 -4.57 0.69 10.42
N THR A 3 -5.10 1.80 10.93
CA THR A 3 -4.63 3.13 10.57
C THR A 3 -3.34 3.39 11.33
N THR A 4 -2.20 3.10 10.69
CA THR A 4 -0.89 3.50 11.21
C THR A 4 -0.87 5.00 11.50
N HIS A 5 -0.12 5.43 12.51
CA HIS A 5 0.01 6.85 12.89
C HIS A 5 0.33 7.76 11.68
N TRP A 6 1.22 7.30 10.80
CA TRP A 6 1.58 8.01 9.56
C TRP A 6 0.39 8.24 8.63
N ARG A 7 -0.49 7.25 8.51
CA ARG A 7 -1.69 7.34 7.65
C ARG A 7 -2.70 8.32 8.23
N GLN A 8 -2.96 8.26 9.54
CA GLN A 8 -3.88 9.20 10.20
C GLN A 8 -3.39 10.65 10.05
N LYS A 9 -2.11 10.91 10.33
CA LYS A 9 -1.55 12.26 10.24
C LYS A 9 -1.53 12.78 8.79
N SER A 10 -1.26 11.91 7.81
CA SER A 10 -1.34 12.28 6.39
C SER A 10 -2.76 12.68 6.00
N GLN A 11 -3.76 11.87 6.38
CA GLN A 11 -5.17 12.14 6.09
C GLN A 11 -5.65 13.46 6.70
N GLN A 12 -5.29 13.74 7.95
CA GLN A 12 -5.64 14.99 8.63
C GLN A 12 -5.08 16.22 7.89
N VAL A 13 -3.81 16.16 7.50
CA VAL A 13 -3.17 17.28 6.79
C VAL A 13 -3.79 17.48 5.41
N ILE A 14 -3.96 16.40 4.64
CA ILE A 14 -4.56 16.49 3.30
C ILE A 14 -6.00 17.01 3.38
N ALA A 15 -6.82 16.50 4.30
CA ALA A 15 -8.19 16.96 4.49
C ALA A 15 -8.26 18.45 4.87
N LYS A 16 -7.33 18.92 5.71
CA LYS A 16 -7.24 20.35 6.05
C LYS A 16 -6.90 21.20 4.83
N VAL A 17 -5.92 20.78 4.03
CA VAL A 17 -5.51 21.49 2.81
C VAL A 17 -6.63 21.54 1.78
N VAL A 18 -7.32 20.42 1.55
CA VAL A 18 -8.46 20.35 0.62
C VAL A 18 -9.60 21.25 1.08
N LYS A 19 -9.86 21.35 2.40
CA LYS A 19 -10.89 22.24 2.95
C LYS A 19 -10.54 23.72 2.85
N GLU A 20 -9.25 24.07 2.93
CA GLU A 20 -8.77 25.46 2.83
C GLU A 20 -8.64 25.95 1.38
N LEU A 21 -8.60 25.04 0.40
CA LEU A 21 -8.53 25.39 -1.00
C LEU A 21 -9.86 25.95 -1.53
N PRO A 22 -9.83 26.97 -2.41
CA PRO A 22 -11.03 27.47 -3.07
C PRO A 22 -11.60 26.41 -4.03
N GLU A 23 -12.92 26.43 -4.21
CA GLU A 23 -13.63 25.47 -5.07
C GLU A 23 -13.20 25.56 -6.55
N ASP A 24 -12.80 26.76 -6.99
CA ASP A 24 -12.27 27.02 -8.34
C ASP A 24 -10.77 26.72 -8.49
N ALA A 25 -10.13 26.08 -7.51
CA ALA A 25 -8.72 25.75 -7.60
C ALA A 25 -8.44 24.80 -8.78
N THR A 26 -7.46 25.15 -9.60
CA THR A 26 -7.05 24.29 -10.71
C THR A 26 -6.43 22.99 -10.18
N PRO A 27 -6.53 21.88 -10.92
CA PRO A 27 -5.91 20.60 -10.55
C PRO A 27 -4.43 20.70 -10.17
N GLN A 28 -3.69 21.60 -10.83
CA GLN A 28 -2.27 21.81 -10.58
C GLN A 28 -2.02 22.53 -9.25
N GLN A 29 -2.84 23.51 -8.89
CA GLN A 29 -2.76 24.21 -7.61
C GLN A 29 -3.06 23.27 -6.45
N ILE A 30 -4.09 22.41 -6.58
CA ILE A 30 -4.43 21.41 -5.56
C ILE A 30 -3.25 20.46 -5.33
N LYS A 31 -2.64 19.95 -6.41
CA LYS A 31 -1.46 19.07 -6.35
C LYS A 31 -0.28 19.74 -5.63
N GLN A 32 0.02 20.99 -5.99
CA GLN A 32 1.11 21.74 -5.38
C GLN A 32 0.86 22.08 -3.91
N ALA A 33 -0.37 22.44 -3.56
CA ALA A 33 -0.75 22.76 -2.18
C ALA A 33 -0.58 21.54 -1.27
N ILE A 34 -1.05 20.37 -1.73
CA ILE A 34 -0.85 19.11 -1.00
C ILE A 34 0.65 18.82 -0.88
N ASP A 35 1.42 18.88 -1.95
CA ASP A 35 2.87 18.58 -1.91
C ASP A 35 3.69 19.50 -0.99
N LYS A 36 3.27 20.76 -0.83
CA LYS A 36 3.87 21.72 0.11
C LYS A 36 3.53 21.43 1.57
N SER A 37 2.41 20.79 1.85
CA SER A 37 1.91 20.53 3.21
C SER A 37 2.55 19.34 3.93
N TYR A 38 3.55 18.69 3.34
CA TYR A 38 4.15 17.46 3.89
C TYR A 38 4.68 17.61 5.34
N PRO A 39 4.19 16.82 6.31
CA PRO A 39 4.42 17.08 7.74
C PRO A 39 5.57 16.27 8.38
N PHE A 40 6.25 15.37 7.68
CA PHE A 40 7.16 14.38 8.29
C PHE A 40 8.67 14.67 8.07
N GLY A 41 9.02 15.81 7.48
CA GLY A 41 10.42 16.20 7.27
C GLY A 41 11.05 15.53 6.05
N SER A 42 11.99 14.60 6.25
CA SER A 42 12.70 13.93 5.16
C SER A 42 11.75 13.12 4.26
N ARG A 43 11.95 13.20 2.95
CA ARG A 43 11.17 12.48 1.92
C ARG A 43 11.74 11.09 1.66
N GLU A 44 12.03 10.37 2.73
CA GLU A 44 12.67 9.06 2.70
C GLU A 44 11.84 8.04 3.49
N ASN A 45 12.04 6.76 3.20
CA ASN A 45 11.49 5.64 3.96
C ASN A 45 9.95 5.51 3.93
N HIS A 46 9.41 4.84 4.95
CA HIS A 46 8.01 4.47 5.08
C HIS A 46 7.00 5.64 5.16
N PRO A 47 7.22 6.74 5.91
CA PRO A 47 6.21 7.80 6.04
C PRO A 47 5.93 8.50 4.71
N TYR A 48 6.97 8.70 3.90
CA TYR A 48 6.82 9.29 2.57
C TYR A 48 6.00 8.39 1.62
N LYS A 49 6.20 7.06 1.68
CA LYS A 49 5.40 6.11 0.87
C LYS A 49 3.92 6.17 1.24
N ILE A 50 3.61 6.21 2.54
CA ILE A 50 2.23 6.34 3.02
C ILE A 50 1.61 7.67 2.56
N TRP A 51 2.36 8.77 2.65
CA TRP A 51 1.92 10.07 2.16
C TRP A 51 1.57 10.03 0.66
N LEU A 52 2.44 9.43 -0.17
CA LEU A 52 2.20 9.31 -1.61
C LEU A 52 0.95 8.50 -1.93
N ASP A 53 0.68 7.45 -1.16
CA ASP A 53 -0.52 6.63 -1.33
C ASP A 53 -1.79 7.39 -0.94
N GLU A 54 -1.81 8.11 0.19
CA GLU A 54 -2.96 8.95 0.58
C GLU A 54 -3.19 10.10 -0.41
N ARG A 55 -2.11 10.75 -0.86
CA ARG A 55 -2.17 11.79 -1.90
C ARG A 55 -2.80 11.25 -3.18
N ARG A 56 -2.36 10.07 -3.63
CA ARG A 56 -2.89 9.42 -4.85
C ARG A 56 -4.37 9.08 -4.69
N LYS A 57 -4.77 8.55 -3.53
CA LYS A 57 -6.16 8.26 -3.22
C LYS A 57 -7.03 9.52 -3.30
N THR A 58 -6.58 10.60 -2.67
CA THR A 58 -7.27 11.90 -2.70
C THR A 58 -7.43 12.42 -4.12
N PHE A 59 -6.43 12.26 -4.99
CA PHE A 59 -6.54 12.66 -6.40
C PHE A 59 -7.57 11.84 -7.16
N TYR A 60 -7.75 10.56 -6.84
CA TYR A 60 -8.81 9.74 -7.42
C TYR A 60 -10.19 10.17 -6.93
N ASP A 61 -10.32 10.43 -5.63
CA ASP A 61 -11.57 10.86 -5.00
C ASP A 61 -12.04 12.22 -5.57
N LEU A 62 -11.11 13.13 -5.87
CA LEU A 62 -11.37 14.42 -6.50
C LEU A 62 -11.46 14.38 -8.04
N GLY A 63 -11.30 13.21 -8.67
CA GLY A 63 -11.30 13.09 -10.13
C GLY A 63 -10.12 13.77 -10.86
N LEU A 64 -9.06 14.15 -10.14
CA LEU A 64 -7.87 14.82 -10.68
C LEU A 64 -6.90 13.87 -11.40
N ALA A 65 -7.12 12.57 -11.26
CA ALA A 65 -6.38 11.51 -11.92
C ALA A 65 -7.29 10.32 -12.17
N GLU A 66 -7.06 9.63 -13.28
CA GLU A 66 -7.76 8.38 -13.57
C GLU A 66 -7.02 7.21 -12.91
N LYS A 67 -7.77 6.34 -12.24
CA LYS A 67 -7.24 5.08 -11.73
C LYS A 67 -6.97 4.18 -12.94
N LYS A 68 -5.72 4.15 -13.39
CA LYS A 68 -5.31 3.18 -14.41
C LYS A 68 -5.60 1.77 -13.86
N PRO A 69 -6.24 0.88 -14.64
CA PRO A 69 -6.39 -0.50 -14.23
C PRO A 69 -5.00 -1.05 -13.95
N ASP A 70 -4.86 -1.82 -12.88
CA ASP A 70 -3.61 -2.49 -12.60
C ASP A 70 -3.26 -3.33 -13.84
N LYS A 71 -2.05 -3.19 -14.35
CA LYS A 71 -1.57 -4.15 -15.34
C LYS A 71 -1.46 -5.48 -14.61
N LYS A 72 -2.52 -6.31 -14.64
CA LYS A 72 -2.47 -7.71 -14.24
C LYS A 72 -1.38 -8.39 -15.06
N GLY A 73 -0.21 -8.44 -14.46
CA GLY A 73 1.02 -8.80 -15.14
C GLY A 73 2.26 -8.73 -14.26
N ARG A 74 2.13 -8.74 -12.93
CA ARG A 74 3.20 -9.40 -12.17
C ARG A 74 2.98 -10.87 -12.41
N LYS A 75 3.85 -11.50 -13.19
CA LYS A 75 4.04 -12.96 -13.11
C LYS A 75 4.08 -13.26 -11.61
N THR A 76 3.07 -13.92 -11.08
CA THR A 76 3.23 -14.62 -9.81
C THR A 76 4.54 -15.37 -9.98
N ARG A 77 5.50 -15.17 -9.07
CA ARG A 77 6.65 -16.07 -9.02
C ARG A 77 6.03 -17.42 -8.73
N ILE A 78 5.73 -18.19 -9.78
CA ILE A 78 5.47 -19.61 -9.65
C ILE A 78 6.72 -20.08 -8.89
N PRO A 79 6.59 -20.59 -7.65
CA PRO A 79 7.74 -21.17 -6.99
C PRO A 79 8.34 -22.20 -7.94
N ALA A 80 9.66 -22.22 -8.08
CA ALA A 80 10.35 -23.10 -9.04
C ALA A 80 10.05 -24.60 -8.83
N ILE A 81 9.36 -24.92 -7.74
CA ILE A 81 8.92 -26.24 -7.36
C ILE A 81 7.39 -26.17 -7.30
N LYS A 82 6.71 -26.88 -8.20
CA LYS A 82 5.31 -27.26 -7.95
C LYS A 82 5.34 -28.09 -6.67
N CYS A 83 4.82 -27.55 -5.57
CA CYS A 83 4.68 -28.27 -4.31
C CYS A 83 3.63 -29.38 -4.48
N ASP A 84 3.93 -30.44 -5.24
CA ASP A 84 3.16 -31.68 -5.31
C ASP A 84 4.05 -32.88 -5.69
N HIS A 85 5.37 -32.77 -5.48
CA HIS A 85 6.21 -33.97 -5.49
C HIS A 85 6.43 -34.39 -4.05
N VAL A 86 5.55 -35.27 -3.56
CA VAL A 86 5.90 -36.14 -2.45
C VAL A 86 7.07 -36.97 -2.95
N VAL A 87 8.29 -36.66 -2.50
CA VAL A 87 9.43 -37.53 -2.73
C VAL A 87 9.16 -38.81 -1.94
N GLU A 88 9.09 -39.95 -2.63
CA GLU A 88 8.88 -41.25 -2.02
C GLU A 88 9.95 -41.46 -0.93
N GLY A 89 9.53 -41.46 0.34
CA GLY A 89 10.41 -41.52 1.51
C GLY A 89 10.26 -40.38 2.53
N GLN A 90 9.60 -39.26 2.21
CA GLN A 90 9.43 -38.16 3.19
C GLN A 90 8.33 -38.42 4.24
N LEU A 91 7.52 -39.47 4.06
CA LEU A 91 6.47 -39.87 5.01
C LEU A 91 7.01 -40.53 6.29
N SER A 92 8.24 -41.03 6.31
CA SER A 92 8.79 -41.75 7.48
C SER A 92 9.35 -40.84 8.57
N LEU A 93 9.40 -39.51 8.36
CA LEU A 93 9.92 -38.57 9.36
C LEU A 93 8.86 -38.03 10.32
N PHE A 94 7.57 -38.30 10.06
CA PHE A 94 6.46 -37.78 10.86
C PHE A 94 5.58 -38.87 11.51
N TYR A 95 5.97 -40.15 11.41
CA TYR A 95 5.30 -41.26 12.09
C TYR A 95 6.33 -42.24 12.67
N ASP A 96 7.03 -41.81 13.72
CA ASP A 96 7.74 -42.73 14.63
C ASP A 96 7.62 -42.21 16.07
N ASP A 97 6.40 -41.90 16.50
CA ASP A 97 6.10 -41.71 17.92
C ASP A 97 4.63 -42.05 18.18
N LYS A 98 4.37 -43.35 18.39
CA LYS A 98 3.35 -43.95 19.28
C LYS A 98 3.24 -45.45 19.02
N ILE A 99 4.13 -46.25 19.62
CA ILE A 99 3.75 -47.58 20.10
C ILE A 99 3.59 -47.48 21.60
N PHE A 100 2.33 -47.49 22.00
CA PHE A 100 1.86 -47.72 23.36
C PHE A 100 2.24 -49.16 23.75
N ARG A 101 3.16 -49.32 24.70
CA ARG A 101 3.13 -50.43 25.66
C ARG A 101 3.93 -50.13 26.91
#